data_AF-A0A2K6K0N9-F1
#
_entry.id   AF-A0A2K6K0N9-F1
#
_cell.length_a   1.000
_cell.length_b   1.000
_cell.length_c   1.000
_cell.angle_alpha   90.00
_cell.angle_beta   90.00
_cell.angle_gamma   90.00
#
_symmetry.space_group_name_H-M   'P 1'
#
loop_
_entity.id
_entity.type
_entity.pdbx_description
1 polymer ?
#
loop_
_entity_poly.entity_id
_entity_poly.type
_entity_poly.pdbx_seq_one_letter_code
_entity_poly.pdbx_strand_id
1 'polypeptide(L)'
;MAAGQAPHTRPGAGSQEATRAGENKDIFSCLVSGCQVQLPSCESVSEKQSLVLVCQKLLPRLLQGRFPSPVQDDIDSALAQCGDSTRPDPEVLGAASWLKDILRPLRTCDSRFAYRYPDCKYNDKF
;
A
#
# COMPACT_ATOMS: atom_id res chain seq x y z
N MET A 1 72.33 23.55 -8.83
CA MET A 1 71.89 22.82 -10.03
C MET A 1 71.21 21.54 -9.58
N ALA A 2 70.15 21.15 -10.30
CA ALA A 2 69.34 19.93 -10.21
C ALA A 2 68.27 19.83 -9.09
N ALA A 3 67.02 19.91 -9.57
CA ALA A 3 65.78 19.49 -8.92
C ALA A 3 65.65 17.96 -8.89
N GLY A 4 64.69 17.42 -8.11
CA GLY A 4 64.27 16.03 -8.27
C GLY A 4 63.29 15.49 -7.23
N GLN A 5 61.99 15.57 -7.56
CA GLN A 5 60.89 14.63 -7.28
C GLN A 5 60.89 13.80 -5.98
N ALA A 6 59.84 14.01 -5.16
CA ALA A 6 59.42 13.08 -4.10
C ALA A 6 58.74 11.82 -4.69
N PRO A 7 59.03 10.61 -4.20
CA PRO A 7 58.35 9.39 -4.62
C PRO A 7 57.14 9.06 -3.73
N HIS A 8 56.12 8.52 -4.40
CA HIS A 8 54.94 7.87 -3.86
C HIS A 8 55.25 6.83 -2.77
N THR A 9 54.51 6.89 -1.66
CA THR A 9 54.30 5.75 -0.76
C THR A 9 52.80 5.57 -0.51
N ARG A 10 52.25 4.46 -1.03
CA ARG A 10 51.05 3.83 -0.46
C ARG A 10 51.45 3.14 0.84
N PRO A 11 50.59 3.16 1.87
CA PRO A 11 50.41 2.00 2.73
C PRO A 11 49.00 1.44 2.53
N GLY A 12 48.94 0.11 2.41
CA GLY A 12 47.72 -0.65 2.36
C GLY A 12 47.00 -0.75 3.72
N ALA A 13 45.74 -1.14 3.60
CA ALA A 13 44.84 -1.76 4.57
C ALA A 13 45.13 -1.60 6.08
N GLY A 14 44.26 -0.85 6.74
CA GLY A 14 43.99 -0.93 8.17
C GLY A 14 42.50 -0.66 8.40
N SER A 15 41.80 -1.71 8.80
CA SER A 15 40.36 -1.79 9.06
C SER A 15 39.86 -0.70 10.02
N GLN A 16 38.79 0.00 9.64
CA GLN A 16 37.85 0.57 10.59
C GLN A 16 36.43 0.29 10.10
N GLU A 17 35.68 -0.36 10.98
CA GLU A 17 34.33 -0.87 10.80
C GLU A 17 33.37 0.27 10.44
N ALA A 18 33.03 0.37 9.15
CA ALA A 18 31.78 1.01 8.75
C ALA A 18 30.64 0.04 9.09
N THR A 19 30.08 0.29 10.26
CA THR A 19 28.89 -0.31 10.85
C THR A 19 27.89 -0.78 9.78
N ARG A 20 27.62 -2.09 9.76
CA ARG A 20 26.55 -2.79 9.03
C ARG A 20 25.57 -1.83 8.33
N ALA A 21 25.83 -1.55 7.05
CA ALA A 21 24.78 -1.18 6.13
C ALA A 21 23.83 -2.38 6.06
N GLY A 22 22.76 -2.34 6.85
CA GLY A 22 21.60 -3.17 6.59
C GLY A 22 21.17 -2.84 5.18
N GLU A 23 21.43 -3.76 4.25
CA GLU A 23 20.99 -3.68 2.85
C GLU A 23 19.55 -3.20 2.85
N ASN A 24 19.34 -1.99 2.34
CA ASN A 24 18.02 -1.49 2.06
C ASN A 24 17.42 -2.43 0.99
N LYS A 25 16.61 -3.38 1.45
CA LYS A 25 15.87 -4.34 0.63
C LYS A 25 14.58 -3.73 0.11
N ASP A 26 14.62 -2.48 -0.35
CA ASP A 26 13.49 -1.95 -1.10
C ASP A 26 13.41 -2.66 -2.46
N ILE A 27 12.20 -2.87 -2.97
CA ILE A 27 11.97 -3.58 -4.25
C ILE A 27 12.80 -2.97 -5.39
N PHE A 28 13.12 -1.68 -5.30
CA PHE A 28 13.92 -0.94 -6.27
C PHE A 28 15.43 -1.26 -6.22
N SER A 29 15.98 -1.68 -5.08
CA SER A 29 17.40 -2.08 -5.00
C SER A 29 17.68 -3.39 -5.75
N CYS A 30 16.63 -4.21 -5.92
CA CYS A 30 16.69 -5.49 -6.60
C CYS A 30 16.60 -5.39 -8.13
N LEU A 31 16.07 -4.28 -8.66
CA LEU A 31 16.03 -4.02 -10.11
C LEU A 31 17.43 -3.85 -10.72
N VAL A 32 18.36 -3.28 -9.94
CA VAL A 32 19.75 -3.03 -10.39
C VAL A 32 20.64 -4.25 -10.15
N SER A 33 20.39 -4.98 -9.06
CA SER A 33 21.30 -6.03 -8.55
C SER A 33 20.86 -7.45 -8.91
N GLY A 34 19.69 -7.63 -9.55
CA GLY A 34 19.19 -8.93 -9.97
C GLY A 34 18.89 -9.88 -8.80
N CYS A 35 18.40 -9.36 -7.67
CA CYS A 35 18.13 -10.17 -6.49
C CYS A 35 16.88 -11.05 -6.72
N GLN A 36 16.97 -12.33 -6.32
CA GLN A 36 15.81 -13.17 -6.07
C GLN A 36 15.14 -12.70 -4.77
N VAL A 37 14.25 -11.71 -4.84
CA VAL A 37 13.43 -11.35 -3.68
C VAL A 37 12.38 -12.43 -3.52
N GLN A 38 12.41 -13.12 -2.38
CA GLN A 38 11.34 -14.03 -1.96
C GLN A 38 10.11 -13.19 -1.60
N LEU A 39 9.40 -12.67 -2.61
CA LEU A 39 8.09 -12.05 -2.42
C LEU A 39 7.09 -13.17 -2.14
N PRO A 40 6.22 -13.03 -1.12
CA PRO A 40 5.13 -13.97 -0.95
C PRO A 40 4.28 -14.01 -2.22
N SER A 41 3.89 -15.20 -2.65
CA SER A 41 2.98 -15.34 -3.79
C SER A 41 1.68 -14.60 -3.47
N CYS A 42 1.10 -13.90 -4.44
CA CYS A 42 -0.23 -13.30 -4.29
C CYS A 42 -1.29 -14.35 -3.95
N GLU A 43 -1.09 -15.62 -4.35
CA GLU A 43 -1.94 -16.77 -4.01
C GLU A 43 -1.98 -17.06 -2.49
N SER A 44 -0.97 -16.62 -1.75
CA SER A 44 -0.88 -16.83 -0.29
C SER A 44 -1.54 -15.72 0.54
N VAL A 45 -1.92 -14.61 -0.10
CA VAL A 45 -2.56 -13.48 0.57
C VAL A 45 -4.04 -13.77 0.70
N SER A 46 -4.54 -13.83 1.94
CA SER A 46 -5.98 -14.03 2.15
C SER A 46 -6.78 -12.78 1.81
N GLU A 47 -8.05 -12.97 1.46
CA GLU A 47 -8.97 -11.86 1.20
C GLU A 47 -9.04 -10.89 2.39
N LYS A 48 -9.11 -11.43 3.62
CA LYS A 48 -9.05 -10.62 4.85
C LYS A 48 -7.82 -9.74 4.90
N GLN A 49 -6.63 -10.29 4.65
CA GLN A 49 -5.38 -9.50 4.72
C GLN A 49 -5.43 -8.33 3.72
N SER A 50 -5.93 -8.59 2.52
CA SER A 50 -6.10 -7.56 1.49
C SER A 50 -7.08 -6.47 1.95
N LEU A 51 -8.23 -6.86 2.49
CA LEU A 51 -9.25 -5.92 2.99
C LEU A 51 -8.76 -5.09 4.16
N VAL A 52 -8.12 -5.72 5.16
CA VAL A 52 -7.53 -5.02 6.30
C VAL A 52 -6.54 -3.96 5.83
N LEU A 53 -5.64 -4.30 4.90
CA LEU A 53 -4.66 -3.36 4.37
C LEU A 53 -5.32 -2.18 3.64
N VAL A 54 -6.33 -2.46 2.80
CA VAL A 54 -7.06 -1.44 2.05
C VAL A 54 -7.83 -0.51 3.00
N CYS A 55 -8.55 -1.08 3.97
CA CYS A 55 -9.32 -0.35 4.98
C CYS A 55 -8.44 0.45 5.95
N GLN A 56 -7.23 0.00 6.24
CA GLN A 56 -6.33 0.70 7.15
C GLN A 56 -5.46 1.76 6.46
N LYS A 57 -5.01 1.52 5.23
CA LYS A 57 -3.98 2.35 4.59
C LYS A 57 -4.51 3.23 3.46
N LEU A 58 -5.42 2.71 2.65
CA LEU A 58 -5.84 3.34 1.41
C LEU A 58 -7.13 4.14 1.60
N LEU A 59 -8.21 3.48 2.01
CA LEU A 59 -9.54 4.09 2.05
C LEU A 59 -9.67 5.28 3.02
N PRO A 60 -9.05 5.29 4.22
CA PRO A 60 -9.15 6.45 5.10
C PRO A 60 -8.67 7.74 4.43
N ARG A 61 -7.59 7.68 3.64
CA ARG A 61 -7.05 8.85 2.93
C ARG A 61 -7.98 9.35 1.82
N LEU A 62 -8.79 8.44 1.26
CA LEU A 62 -9.71 8.75 0.17
C LEU A 62 -11.05 9.26 0.68
N LEU A 63 -11.52 8.76 1.83
CA LEU A 63 -12.89 8.93 2.31
C LEU A 63 -13.01 9.86 3.53
N GLN A 64 -11.96 10.05 4.32
CA GLN A 64 -12.04 10.85 5.56
C GLN A 64 -12.41 12.30 5.25
N GLY A 65 -13.47 12.78 5.90
CA GLY A 65 -13.99 14.15 5.75
C GLY A 65 -14.52 14.48 4.35
N ARG A 66 -14.81 13.47 3.52
CA ARG A 66 -15.40 13.67 2.18
C ARG A 66 -16.91 13.76 2.20
N PHE A 67 -17.54 13.25 3.25
CA PHE A 67 -18.98 13.13 3.36
C PHE A 67 -19.48 13.95 4.57
N PRO A 68 -20.73 14.46 4.50
CA PRO A 68 -21.36 15.04 5.67
C PRO A 68 -21.73 13.95 6.70
N SER A 69 -21.83 14.33 7.97
CA SER A 69 -22.46 13.51 9.01
C SER A 69 -23.96 13.34 8.71
N PRO A 70 -24.58 12.17 8.96
CA PRO A 70 -24.04 11.00 9.68
C PRO A 70 -23.28 10.00 8.80
N VAL A 71 -23.31 10.16 7.47
CA VAL A 71 -22.72 9.18 6.54
C VAL A 71 -21.21 9.01 6.76
N GLN A 72 -20.50 10.09 7.08
CA GLN A 72 -19.08 10.01 7.41
C GLN A 72 -18.82 9.16 8.65
N ASP A 73 -19.66 9.28 9.69
CA ASP A 73 -19.50 8.54 10.94
C ASP A 73 -19.70 7.03 10.71
N ASP A 74 -20.66 6.66 9.86
CA ASP A 74 -20.90 5.27 9.44
C ASP A 74 -19.71 4.71 8.64
N ILE A 75 -19.14 5.51 7.73
CA ILE A 75 -17.94 5.14 6.95
C ILE A 75 -16.75 4.93 7.88
N ASP A 76 -16.51 5.86 8.81
CA ASP A 76 -15.36 5.80 9.71
C ASP A 76 -15.46 4.60 10.66
N SER A 77 -16.67 4.30 11.15
CA SER A 77 -16.95 3.09 11.96
C SER A 77 -16.70 1.81 11.17
N ALA A 78 -17.17 1.73 9.92
CA ALA A 78 -16.97 0.56 9.07
C ALA A 78 -15.49 0.36 8.71
N LEU A 79 -14.75 1.45 8.45
CA LEU A 79 -13.31 1.43 8.21
C LEU A 79 -12.53 0.95 9.44
N ALA A 80 -12.91 1.39 10.65
CA ALA A 80 -12.27 0.95 11.88
C ALA A 80 -12.44 -0.56 12.11
N GLN A 81 -13.63 -1.10 11.84
CA GLN A 81 -13.89 -2.54 11.97
C GLN A 81 -13.22 -3.36 10.87
N CYS A 82 -13.28 -2.91 9.62
CA CYS A 82 -12.64 -3.57 8.48
C CYS A 82 -11.10 -3.57 8.59
N GLY A 83 -10.52 -2.50 9.12
CA GLY A 83 -9.07 -2.34 9.29
C GLY A 83 -8.48 -3.04 10.52
N ASP A 84 -9.30 -3.70 11.34
CA ASP A 84 -8.87 -4.37 12.56
C ASP A 84 -8.43 -5.82 12.26
N SER A 85 -7.12 -6.04 12.22
CA SER A 85 -6.54 -7.36 11.96
C SER A 85 -6.83 -8.39 13.06
N THR A 86 -7.22 -7.95 14.27
CA THR A 86 -7.47 -8.84 15.40
C THR A 86 -8.83 -9.52 15.32
N ARG A 87 -9.76 -8.98 14.52
CA ARG A 87 -11.10 -9.53 14.32
C ARG A 87 -11.07 -10.80 13.48
N PRO A 88 -12.03 -11.72 13.67
CA PRO A 88 -12.17 -12.91 12.84
C PRO A 88 -12.62 -12.55 11.42
N ASP A 89 -12.32 -13.43 10.46
CA ASP A 89 -12.57 -13.21 9.02
C ASP A 89 -14.02 -12.83 8.69
N PRO A 90 -15.07 -13.49 9.25
CA PRO A 90 -16.45 -13.12 8.96
C PRO A 90 -16.80 -11.68 9.38
N GLU A 91 -16.20 -11.18 10.47
CA GLU A 91 -16.44 -9.81 10.94
C GLU A 91 -15.78 -8.78 10.01
N VAL A 92 -14.54 -9.04 9.59
CA VAL A 92 -13.83 -8.15 8.65
C VAL A 92 -14.54 -8.12 7.30
N LEU A 93 -14.93 -9.29 6.78
CA LEU A 93 -15.67 -9.41 5.51
C LEU A 93 -17.04 -8.73 5.61
N GLY A 94 -17.74 -8.91 6.73
CA GLY A 94 -19.02 -8.24 6.99
C GLY A 94 -18.89 -6.71 7.04
N ALA A 95 -17.90 -6.19 7.75
CA ALA A 95 -17.63 -4.75 7.82
C ALA A 95 -17.24 -4.17 6.44
N ALA A 96 -16.45 -4.91 5.65
CA ALA A 96 -16.09 -4.52 4.29
C ALA A 96 -17.31 -4.51 3.36
N SER A 97 -18.20 -5.50 3.48
CA SER A 97 -19.47 -5.52 2.73
C SER A 97 -20.36 -4.35 3.10
N TRP A 98 -20.51 -4.06 4.40
CA TRP A 98 -21.27 -2.92 4.88
C TRP A 98 -20.70 -1.59 4.38
N LEU A 99 -19.38 -1.41 4.41
CA LEU A 99 -18.71 -0.23 3.85
C LEU A 99 -19.02 -0.08 2.34
N LYS A 100 -18.96 -1.19 1.59
CA LYS A 100 -19.30 -1.19 0.17
C LYS A 100 -20.75 -0.77 -0.07
N ASP A 101 -21.66 -1.17 0.81
CA ASP A 101 -23.08 -0.82 0.72
C ASP A 101 -23.35 0.66 1.02
N ILE A 102 -22.65 1.25 2.00
CA ILE A 102 -22.71 2.71 2.24
C ILE A 102 -22.19 3.49 1.02
N LEU A 103 -21.08 3.04 0.43
CA LEU A 103 -20.45 3.73 -0.70
C LEU A 103 -21.20 3.53 -2.02
N ARG A 104 -22.00 2.47 -2.15
CA ARG A 104 -22.72 2.12 -3.39
C ARG A 104 -23.61 3.25 -3.91
N PRO A 105 -24.54 3.84 -3.13
CA PRO A 105 -25.40 4.94 -3.61
C PRO A 105 -24.62 6.24 -3.86
N LEU A 106 -23.42 6.39 -3.28
CA LEU A 106 -22.58 7.57 -3.45
C LEU A 106 -21.76 7.54 -4.75
N ARG A 107 -21.79 6.41 -5.48
CA ARG A 107 -21.19 6.31 -6.81
C ARG A 107 -21.91 7.24 -7.77
N THR A 108 -21.14 8.02 -8.52
CA THR A 108 -21.66 8.88 -9.60
C THR A 108 -22.07 8.00 -10.80
N CYS A 109 -23.19 7.31 -10.69
CA CYS A 109 -23.85 6.65 -11.82
C CYS A 109 -24.81 7.61 -12.50
N ASP A 110 -24.23 8.58 -13.20
CA ASP A 110 -24.94 9.44 -14.13
C ASP A 110 -24.70 8.91 -15.54
N SER A 111 -25.78 8.60 -16.25
CA SER A 111 -25.76 8.00 -17.59
C SER A 111 -25.00 8.85 -18.61
N ARG A 112 -24.86 10.16 -18.37
CA ARG A 112 -24.07 11.08 -19.21
C ARG A 112 -22.57 10.85 -19.12
N PHE A 113 -22.10 10.23 -18.03
CA PHE A 113 -20.70 9.87 -17.82
C PHE A 113 -20.44 8.37 -17.98
N ALA A 114 -21.35 7.61 -18.62
CA ALA A 114 -21.20 6.17 -18.81
C ALA A 114 -19.91 5.75 -19.55
N TYR A 115 -19.31 6.64 -20.36
CA TYR A 115 -18.00 6.37 -20.96
C TYR A 115 -16.85 6.37 -19.93
N ARG A 116 -17.00 7.14 -18.85
CA ARG A 116 -16.02 7.33 -17.78
C ARG A 116 -16.24 6.34 -16.63
N TYR A 117 -17.48 5.92 -16.45
CA TYR A 117 -17.89 4.92 -15.46
C TYR A 117 -18.61 3.78 -16.17
N PRO A 118 -17.87 2.93 -16.91
CA PRO A 118 -18.46 1.83 -17.67
C PRO A 118 -19.22 0.84 -16.76
N ASP A 119 -18.83 0.73 -15.49
CA ASP A 119 -19.55 -0.07 -14.50
C ASP A 119 -21.02 0.36 -14.40
N CYS A 120 -21.33 1.67 -14.45
CA CYS A 120 -22.70 2.17 -14.38
C CYS A 120 -23.57 1.80 -15.59
N LYS A 121 -22.96 1.39 -16.73
CA LYS A 121 -23.70 0.90 -17.91
C LYS A 121 -24.19 -0.54 -17.73
N TYR A 122 -23.54 -1.32 -16.86
CA TYR A 122 -23.80 -2.75 -16.70
C TYR A 122 -24.36 -3.12 -15.32
N ASN A 123 -24.62 -2.13 -14.46
CA ASN A 123 -24.94 -2.35 -13.05
C ASN A 123 -26.43 -2.33 -12.68
N ASP A 124 -27.35 -2.53 -13.63
CA ASP A 124 -28.78 -2.76 -13.31
C ASP A 124 -29.01 -4.06 -12.49
N LYS A 125 -27.95 -4.84 -12.21
CA LYS A 125 -28.01 -6.20 -11.66
C LYS A 125 -27.23 -6.43 -10.36
N PHE A 126 -26.53 -5.44 -9.79
CA PHE A 126 -25.79 -5.60 -8.53
C PHE A 126 -25.88 -4.37 -7.61
#